data_AF-A0A0G1L6L7-F1
#
_entry.id   AF-A0A0G1L6L7-F1
#
_cell.length_a   1.000
_cell.length_b   1.000
_cell.length_c   1.000
_cell.angle_alpha   90.00
_cell.angle_beta   90.00
_cell.angle_gamma   90.00
#
_symmetry.space_group_name_H-M   'P 1'
#
loop_
_entity.id
_entity.type
_entity.pdbx_description
1 polymer ?
#
loop_
_entity_poly.entity_id
_entity_poly.type
_entity_poly.pdbx_seq_one_letter_code
_entity_poly.pdbx_strand_id
1 'polypeptide(L)'
;MLTTADKNWIKTNFATKDDLSNYATRAELFKEIGEFRLEMKESLNEIKNTLDYVVGEIKENRQERDVISHRVYRDHTPRLEDHEKRIVKIESYPRIISSTV
;
A
#
# COMPACT_ATOMS: atom_id res chain seq x y z
N MET A 1 -42.25 54.42 -18.53
CA MET A 1 -43.15 53.75 -17.58
C MET A 1 -43.06 52.25 -17.83
N LEU A 2 -42.86 51.43 -16.79
CA LEU A 2 -42.82 49.97 -16.94
C LEU A 2 -44.22 49.44 -17.34
N THR A 3 -44.27 48.67 -18.41
CA THR A 3 -45.49 48.10 -18.99
C THR A 3 -45.78 46.71 -18.41
N THR A 4 -46.99 46.20 -18.69
CA THR A 4 -47.36 44.82 -18.36
C THR A 4 -46.49 43.81 -19.12
N ALA A 5 -46.10 44.14 -20.35
CA ALA A 5 -45.19 43.32 -21.14
C ALA A 5 -43.83 43.18 -20.44
N ASP A 6 -43.29 44.28 -19.91
CA ASP A 6 -42.03 44.27 -19.15
C ASP A 6 -42.13 43.38 -17.90
N LYS A 7 -43.24 43.46 -17.17
CA LYS A 7 -43.47 42.60 -15.98
C LYS A 7 -43.57 41.12 -16.33
N ASN A 8 -44.22 40.77 -17.43
CA ASN A 8 -44.34 39.37 -17.87
C ASN A 8 -42.99 38.84 -18.35
N TRP A 9 -42.24 39.64 -19.11
CA TRP A 9 -40.91 39.27 -19.56
C TRP A 9 -39.97 38.99 -18.38
N ILE A 10 -39.98 39.82 -17.34
CA ILE A 10 -39.17 39.60 -16.12
C ILE A 10 -39.56 38.29 -15.44
N LYS A 11 -40.85 38.00 -15.25
CA LYS A 11 -41.30 36.75 -14.61
C LYS A 11 -40.92 35.50 -15.38
N THR A 12 -40.82 35.57 -16.71
CA THR A 12 -40.46 34.43 -17.56
C THR A 12 -38.95 34.23 -17.66
N ASN A 13 -38.14 35.28 -17.54
CA ASN A 13 -36.72 35.23 -17.85
C ASN A 13 -35.79 35.38 -16.64
N PHE A 14 -36.30 35.77 -15.47
CA PHE A 14 -35.50 35.90 -14.25
C PHE A 14 -35.87 34.84 -13.22
N ALA A 15 -34.84 34.31 -12.55
CA ALA A 15 -35.02 33.44 -11.39
C ALA A 15 -35.75 34.19 -10.27
N THR A 16 -36.74 33.52 -9.70
CA THR A 16 -37.52 33.99 -8.57
C THR A 16 -36.86 33.61 -7.25
N LYS A 17 -37.40 34.12 -6.14
CA LYS A 17 -36.96 33.73 -4.81
C LYS A 17 -37.14 32.22 -4.55
N ASP A 18 -38.19 31.64 -5.12
CA ASP A 18 -38.49 30.21 -4.98
C ASP A 18 -37.50 29.37 -5.80
N ASP A 19 -37.04 29.86 -6.96
CA ASP A 19 -35.98 29.19 -7.73
C ASP A 19 -34.64 29.12 -6.99
N LEU A 20 -34.40 30.07 -6.07
CA LEU A 20 -33.18 30.13 -5.26
C LEU A 20 -33.30 29.38 -3.92
N SER A 21 -34.49 28.89 -3.53
CA SER A 21 -34.69 28.29 -2.21
C SER A 21 -33.94 26.97 -2.02
N ASN A 22 -33.61 26.29 -3.12
CA ASN A 22 -32.92 24.99 -3.11
C ASN A 22 -31.40 25.13 -3.29
N TYR A 23 -30.89 26.35 -3.47
CA TYR A 23 -29.45 26.56 -3.58
C TYR A 23 -28.82 26.62 -2.19
N ALA A 24 -27.73 25.87 -2.02
CA ALA A 24 -26.93 25.92 -0.81
C ALA A 24 -26.44 27.35 -0.58
N THR A 25 -26.64 27.82 0.64
CA THR A 25 -26.05 29.06 1.13
C THR A 25 -24.52 28.90 1.18
N ARG A 26 -23.82 30.05 1.14
CA ARG A 26 -22.37 30.08 1.28
C ARG A 26 -21.89 29.39 2.57
N ALA A 27 -22.67 29.47 3.65
CA ALA A 27 -22.34 28.84 4.93
C ALA A 27 -22.42 27.32 4.85
N GLU A 28 -23.45 26.78 4.21
CA GLU A 28 -23.61 25.33 3.99
C GLU A 28 -22.47 24.78 3.15
N LEU A 29 -22.11 25.46 2.05
CA LEU A 29 -20.96 25.06 1.22
C LEU A 29 -19.65 25.04 2.00
N PHE A 30 -19.40 26.05 2.84
CA PHE A 30 -18.18 26.06 3.66
C PHE A 30 -18.15 24.95 4.70
N LYS A 31 -19.32 24.60 5.26
CA LYS A 31 -19.44 23.48 6.19
C LYS A 31 -19.11 22.17 5.49
N GLU A 32 -19.74 21.88 4.35
CA GLU A 32 -19.50 20.67 3.57
C GLU A 32 -18.05 20.56 3.12
N ILE A 33 -17.45 21.66 2.64
CA ILE A 33 -16.01 21.71 2.29
C ILE A 33 -15.13 21.43 3.51
N GLY A 34 -15.51 21.94 4.68
CA GLY A 34 -14.79 21.72 5.93
C GLY A 34 -14.83 20.25 6.37
N GLU A 35 -16.02 19.64 6.32
CA GLU A 35 -16.24 18.22 6.65
C GLU A 35 -15.48 17.32 5.67
N PHE A 36 -15.59 17.56 4.37
CA PHE A 36 -14.84 16.83 3.36
C PHE A 36 -13.32 16.92 3.56
N ARG A 37 -12.79 18.10 3.91
CA ARG A 37 -11.36 18.28 4.21
C ARG A 37 -10.92 17.51 5.45
N LEU A 38 -11.78 17.39 6.45
CA LEU A 38 -11.49 16.63 7.66
C LEU A 38 -11.41 15.14 7.33
N GLU A 39 -12.41 14.61 6.62
CA GLU A 39 -12.45 13.21 6.17
C GLU A 39 -11.22 12.86 5.33
N MET A 40 -10.86 13.72 4.36
CA MET A 40 -9.64 13.53 3.56
C MET A 40 -8.38 13.46 4.43
N LYS A 41 -8.28 14.32 5.44
CA LYS A 41 -7.12 14.34 6.34
C LYS A 41 -7.04 13.07 7.18
N GLU A 42 -8.17 12.54 7.62
CA GLU A 42 -8.25 11.28 8.36
C GLU A 42 -7.83 10.10 7.48
N SER A 43 -8.38 9.98 6.27
CA SER A 43 -7.98 8.92 5.33
C SER A 43 -6.49 8.99 4.98
N LEU A 44 -5.93 10.20 4.80
CA LEU A 44 -4.49 10.36 4.56
C LEU A 44 -3.63 9.87 5.74
N ASN A 45 -4.08 10.10 6.97
CA ASN A 45 -3.37 9.61 8.15
C ASN A 45 -3.41 8.08 8.23
N GLU A 46 -4.55 7.45 7.93
CA GLU A 46 -4.67 6.00 7.88
C GLU A 46 -3.75 5.37 6.84
N ILE A 47 -3.71 5.95 5.64
CA ILE A 47 -2.79 5.55 4.57
C ILE A 47 -1.35 5.68 5.05
N LYS A 48 -0.99 6.81 5.66
CA LYS A 48 0.36 7.05 6.17
C LYS A 48 0.76 6.00 7.21
N ASN A 49 -0.11 5.72 8.18
CA ASN A 49 0.19 4.74 9.23
C ASN A 49 0.38 3.33 8.64
N THR A 50 -0.45 2.96 7.66
CA THR A 50 -0.33 1.67 6.95
C THR A 50 0.98 1.60 6.19
N LEU A 51 1.37 2.67 5.50
CA LEU A 51 2.66 2.75 4.80
C LEU A 51 3.85 2.67 5.75
N ASP A 52 3.80 3.36 6.89
CA ASP A 52 4.85 3.30 7.91
C ASP A 52 5.06 1.87 8.41
N TYR A 53 3.97 1.13 8.65
CA TYR A 53 4.01 -0.28 9.01
C TYR A 53 4.65 -1.14 7.91
N VAL A 54 4.14 -1.06 6.67
CA VAL A 54 4.65 -1.85 5.53
C VAL A 54 6.13 -1.57 5.28
N VAL A 55 6.55 -0.32 5.40
CA VAL A 55 7.96 0.07 5.26
C VAL A 55 8.81 -0.53 6.39
N GLY A 56 8.28 -0.62 7.61
CA GLY A 56 8.90 -1.33 8.73
C GLY A 56 9.16 -2.80 8.39
N GLU A 57 8.10 -3.53 8.01
CA GLU A 57 8.19 -4.94 7.61
C GLU A 57 9.18 -5.17 6.47
N ILE A 58 9.22 -4.30 5.45
CA ILE A 58 10.17 -4.41 4.34
C ILE A 58 11.62 -4.24 4.82
N LYS A 59 11.87 -3.34 5.79
CA LYS A 59 13.21 -3.15 6.36
C LYS A 59 13.66 -4.39 7.12
N GLU A 60 12.80 -4.96 7.95
CA GLU A 60 13.10 -6.17 8.72
C GLU A 60 13.37 -7.35 7.79
N ASN A 61 12.51 -7.56 6.78
CA ASN A 61 12.71 -8.61 5.77
C ASN A 61 14.04 -8.46 5.02
N ARG A 62 14.47 -7.23 4.71
CA ARG A 62 15.79 -7.01 4.07
C ARG A 62 16.93 -7.43 4.98
N GLN A 63 16.87 -7.09 6.27
CA GLN A 63 17.89 -7.47 7.25
C GLN A 63 17.96 -8.99 7.41
N GLU A 64 16.80 -9.67 7.49
CA GLU A 64 16.76 -11.13 7.54
C GLU A 64 17.35 -11.77 6.29
N ARG A 65 17.01 -11.25 5.10
CA ARG A 65 17.59 -11.73 3.83
C ARG A 65 19.10 -11.57 3.79
N ASP A 66 19.65 -10.50 4.32
CA ASP A 66 21.09 -10.30 4.39
C ASP A 66 21.75 -11.36 5.29
N VAL A 67 21.17 -11.65 6.45
CA VAL A 67 21.65 -12.69 7.37
C VAL A 67 21.58 -14.08 6.73
N ILE A 68 20.45 -14.42 6.10
CA ILE A 68 20.25 -15.71 5.43
C ILE A 68 21.24 -15.85 4.27
N SER A 69 21.41 -14.80 3.46
CA SER A 69 22.36 -14.78 2.35
C SER A 69 23.78 -15.07 2.84
N HIS A 70 24.20 -14.43 3.93
CA HIS A 70 25.50 -14.72 4.55
C HIS A 70 25.62 -16.19 4.97
N ARG A 71 24.65 -16.72 5.71
CA ARG A 71 24.70 -18.12 6.19
C ARG A 71 24.69 -19.13 5.04
N VAL A 72 23.83 -18.94 4.05
CA VAL A 72 23.67 -19.90 2.95
C VAL A 72 24.93 -19.89 2.08
N TYR A 73 25.34 -18.73 1.57
CA TYR A 73 26.40 -18.68 0.56
C TYR A 73 27.80 -18.70 1.14
N ARG A 74 28.04 -18.16 2.34
CA ARG A 74 29.39 -18.17 2.95
C ARG A 74 29.65 -19.41 3.79
N ASP A 75 28.66 -19.87 4.56
CA ASP A 75 28.91 -20.95 5.51
C ASP A 75 28.44 -22.30 4.98
N HIS A 76 27.21 -22.39 4.46
CA HIS A 76 26.64 -23.68 4.08
C HIS A 76 27.12 -24.18 2.71
N THR A 77 27.16 -23.33 1.68
CA THR A 77 27.58 -23.76 0.33
C THR A 77 28.98 -24.39 0.31
N PRO A 78 30.03 -23.78 0.90
CA PRO A 78 31.36 -24.39 0.89
C PRO A 78 31.43 -25.70 1.69
N ARG A 79 30.68 -25.79 2.80
CA ARG A 79 30.62 -27.01 3.62
C ARG A 79 29.93 -28.15 2.88
N LEU A 80 28.85 -27.86 2.15
CA LEU A 80 28.18 -28.85 1.32
C LEU A 80 29.09 -29.34 0.19
N GLU A 81 29.83 -28.45 -0.47
CA GLU A 81 30.81 -28.83 -1.49
C GLU A 81 31.94 -29.70 -0.93
N ASP A 82 32.44 -29.39 0.27
CA ASP A 82 33.43 -30.23 0.96
C ASP A 82 32.85 -31.62 1.29
N HIS A 83 31.64 -31.64 1.85
CA HIS A 83 30.94 -32.89 2.17
C HIS A 83 30.72 -33.76 0.92
N GLU A 84 30.30 -33.15 -0.19
CA GLU A 84 30.12 -33.84 -1.47
C GLU A 84 31.42 -34.50 -1.95
N LYS A 85 32.54 -33.76 -1.95
CA LYS A 85 33.86 -34.30 -2.30
C LYS A 85 34.28 -35.46 -1.39
N ARG A 86 33.99 -35.36 -0.10
CA ARG A 86 34.30 -36.41 0.89
C ARG A 86 33.45 -37.66 0.67
N ILE A 87 32.16 -37.51 0.37
CA ILE A 87 31.27 -38.63 0.07
C ILE A 87 31.75 -39.35 -1.18
N VAL A 88 32.01 -38.63 -2.28
CA VAL A 88 32.54 -39.21 -3.53
C VAL A 88 33.81 -40.01 -3.28
N LYS A 89 34.72 -39.48 -2.45
CA LYS A 89 35.95 -40.20 -2.07
C LYS A 89 35.64 -41.49 -1.31
N ILE A 90 34.71 -41.46 -0.36
CA ILE A 90 34.31 -42.64 0.43
C ILE A 90 33.68 -43.70 -0.48
N GLU A 91 32.79 -43.30 -1.39
CA GLU A 91 32.11 -44.19 -2.34
C GLU A 91 33.05 -44.81 -3.36
N SER A 92 34.16 -44.14 -3.67
CA SER A 92 35.20 -44.68 -4.56
C SER A 92 35.99 -45.85 -3.96
N TYR A 93 35.95 -46.04 -2.63
CA TYR A 93 36.63 -47.18 -2.01
C TYR A 93 35.81 -48.46 -2.18
N PRO A 94 36.45 -49.59 -2.54
CA PRO A 94 35.78 -50.88 -2.60
C PRO A 94 35.22 -51.24 -1.21
N ARG A 95 33.93 -51.57 -1.15
CA ARG A 95 33.29 -52.00 0.10
C ARG A 95 34.05 -53.21 0.63
N ILE A 96 34.59 -53.10 1.84
CA ILE A 96 35.12 -54.25 2.56
C ILE A 96 33.92 -55.12 2.89
N ILE A 97 33.69 -56.16 2.09
CA ILE A 97 32.76 -57.23 2.43
C ILE A 97 33.40 -57.93 3.62
N SER A 98 32.90 -57.66 4.82
CA SER A 98 33.22 -58.47 6.00
C SER A 98 32.69 -59.88 5.74
N SER A 99 33.51 -60.74 5.15
CA SER A 99 33.29 -62.17 5.12
C SER A 99 33.54 -62.69 6.54
N THR A 100 32.55 -62.51 7.41
CA THR A 100 32.55 -63.17 8.72
C THR A 100 31.95 -64.55 8.53
N VAL A 101 32.83 -65.54 8.51
CA VAL A 101 32.56 -66.96 8.81
C VAL A 101 32.21 -67.10 10.28
#